data_AF-A0A845ZV50-F1
#
_entry.id   AF-A0A845ZV50-F1
#
_cell.length_a   1.000
_cell.length_b   1.000
_cell.length_c   1.000
_cell.angle_alpha   90.00
_cell.angle_beta   90.00
_cell.angle_gamma   90.00
#
_symmetry.space_group_name_H-M   'P 1'
#
loop_
_entity.id
_entity.type
_entity.pdbx_description
1 polymer ?
#
loop_
_entity_poly.entity_id
_entity_poly.type
_entity_poly.pdbx_seq_one_letter_code
_entity_poly.pdbx_strand_id
1 'polypeptide(L)'
;LMGFTSLPLVLPDVISGGMRSTIARYQLPTYIGIQLTISYLLSTKLSKFSIGIWQKRLWRLTTVILVSCGVISGVLIVQAETWWTKYSDYYNADVANIINQSPAPLVLSDSTHNRILSLSHKLDPKVQLQLIKKIKNVSEIPEEKLPKVSAEFTDIFVLENIPSPSLLRPSMEKHNNYKFNLIYEGNIGFKKRKVLLWKKND
;
A
#
# COMPACT_ATOMS: atom_id res chain seq x y z
N LEU A 1 -10.59 -17.97 23.97
CA LEU A 1 -9.93 -18.91 23.03
C LEU A 1 -9.43 -18.20 21.76
N MET A 2 -10.28 -17.54 20.96
CA MET A 2 -9.86 -16.93 19.67
C MET A 2 -8.90 -15.73 19.83
N GLY A 3 -9.13 -14.84 20.80
CA GLY A 3 -8.26 -13.67 21.05
C GLY A 3 -6.83 -14.01 21.50
N PHE A 4 -6.60 -15.24 21.99
CA PHE A 4 -5.26 -15.72 22.36
C PHE A 4 -4.31 -15.79 21.16
N THR A 5 -4.84 -15.90 19.93
CA THR A 5 -4.03 -15.86 18.70
C THR A 5 -3.52 -14.45 18.37
N SER A 6 -4.24 -13.40 18.82
CA SER A 6 -3.87 -12.00 18.55
C SER A 6 -2.85 -11.44 19.54
N LEU A 7 -2.98 -11.81 20.81
CA LEU A 7 -2.20 -11.26 21.92
C LEU A 7 -0.67 -11.41 21.72
N PRO A 8 -0.14 -12.58 21.36
CA PRO A 8 1.29 -12.77 21.09
C PRO A 8 1.82 -11.98 19.89
N LEU A 9 0.95 -11.48 19.00
CA LEU A 9 1.33 -10.63 17.86
C LEU A 9 1.31 -9.14 18.22
N VAL A 10 0.38 -8.73 19.09
CA VAL A 10 0.24 -7.34 19.56
C VAL A 10 1.31 -6.98 20.59
N LEU A 11 1.60 -7.89 21.53
CA LEU A 11 2.61 -7.68 22.58
C LEU A 11 4.00 -7.24 22.05
N PRO A 12 4.66 -7.99 21.15
CA PRO A 12 5.96 -7.58 20.61
C PRO A 12 5.85 -6.36 19.70
N ASP A 13 4.70 -6.12 19.08
CA ASP A 13 4.49 -4.91 18.30
C ASP A 13 4.47 -3.65 19.17
N VAL A 14 3.82 -3.71 20.34
CA VAL A 14 3.77 -2.61 21.33
C VAL A 14 5.12 -2.44 22.04
N ILE A 15 5.79 -3.53 22.42
CA ILE A 15 7.05 -3.49 23.18
C ILE A 15 8.25 -3.12 22.28
N SER A 16 8.30 -3.65 21.06
CA SER A 16 9.48 -3.56 20.18
C SER A 16 9.24 -2.82 18.87
N GLY A 17 8.06 -2.20 18.67
CA GLY A 17 7.75 -1.43 17.46
C GLY A 17 7.63 -2.28 16.19
N GLY A 18 7.02 -3.46 16.34
CA GLY A 18 6.73 -4.41 15.26
C GLY A 18 5.50 -4.03 14.42
N MET A 19 5.19 -4.85 13.41
CA MET A 19 4.04 -4.68 12.50
C MET A 19 3.26 -5.99 12.30
N ARG A 20 3.52 -7.01 13.10
CA ARG A 20 2.94 -8.36 12.91
C ARG A 20 1.43 -8.35 13.12
N SER A 21 0.95 -7.55 14.07
CA SER A 21 -0.47 -7.31 14.37
C SER A 21 -1.21 -6.54 13.28
N THR A 22 -0.50 -5.73 12.48
CA THR A 22 -1.10 -4.94 11.38
C THR A 22 -1.44 -5.76 10.15
N ILE A 23 -0.97 -7.01 10.09
CA ILE A 23 -1.24 -7.92 8.98
C ILE A 23 -2.55 -8.64 9.29
N ALA A 24 -3.63 -8.15 8.66
CA ALA A 24 -4.99 -8.63 8.88
C ALA A 24 -5.14 -10.16 8.80
N ARG A 25 -4.35 -10.82 7.94
CA ARG A 25 -4.40 -12.29 7.74
C ARG A 25 -4.09 -13.08 9.01
N TYR A 26 -3.29 -12.56 9.93
CA TYR A 26 -2.98 -13.23 11.19
C TYR A 26 -4.03 -12.97 12.28
N GLN A 27 -4.88 -11.97 12.08
CA GLN A 27 -5.95 -11.58 13.00
C GLN A 27 -7.31 -12.18 12.63
N LEU A 28 -7.36 -12.97 11.56
CA LEU A 28 -8.59 -13.53 11.01
C LEU A 28 -9.43 -14.30 12.05
N PRO A 29 -8.87 -15.20 12.89
CA PRO A 29 -9.66 -15.87 13.93
C PRO A 29 -10.28 -14.89 14.95
N THR A 30 -9.56 -13.83 15.28
CA THR A 30 -10.00 -12.82 16.24
C THR A 30 -11.11 -11.95 15.65
N TYR A 31 -11.01 -11.55 14.38
CA TYR A 31 -12.06 -10.81 13.68
C TYR A 31 -13.37 -11.60 13.59
N ILE A 32 -13.30 -12.88 13.22
CA ILE A 32 -14.49 -13.75 13.18
C ILE A 32 -15.09 -13.93 14.58
N GLY A 33 -14.25 -14.13 15.60
CA GLY A 33 -14.70 -14.24 16.98
C GLY A 33 -15.44 -13.00 17.49
N ILE A 34 -14.96 -11.80 17.15
CA ILE A 34 -15.63 -10.53 17.47
C ILE A 34 -16.98 -10.45 16.74
N GLN A 35 -17.02 -10.74 15.44
CA GLN A 35 -18.27 -10.71 14.65
C GLN A 35 -19.33 -11.67 15.21
N LEU A 36 -18.95 -12.90 15.56
CA LEU A 36 -19.83 -13.88 16.17
C LEU A 36 -20.33 -13.43 17.54
N THR A 37 -19.44 -12.89 18.38
CA THR A 37 -19.81 -12.41 19.72
C THR A 37 -20.81 -11.27 19.66
N ILE A 38 -20.59 -10.30 18.77
CA ILE A 38 -21.51 -9.18 18.56
C ILE A 38 -22.84 -9.68 17.99
N SER A 39 -22.81 -10.55 16.98
CA SER A 39 -24.02 -11.13 16.40
C SER A 39 -24.86 -11.89 17.44
N TYR A 40 -24.21 -12.71 18.27
CA TYR A 40 -24.86 -13.41 19.37
C TYR A 40 -25.46 -12.46 20.41
N LEU A 41 -24.73 -11.40 20.79
CA LEU A 41 -25.23 -10.39 21.72
C LEU A 41 -26.49 -9.69 21.16
N LEU A 42 -26.46 -9.27 19.90
CA LEU A 42 -27.60 -8.62 19.27
C LEU A 42 -28.81 -9.57 19.18
N SER A 43 -28.59 -10.80 18.70
CA SER A 43 -29.63 -11.83 18.59
C SER A 43 -30.28 -12.14 19.96
N THR A 44 -29.47 -12.33 21.00
CA THR A 44 -30.00 -12.61 22.35
C THR A 44 -30.76 -11.44 22.94
N LYS A 45 -30.34 -10.19 22.69
CA LYS A 45 -31.03 -9.00 23.19
C LYS A 45 -32.33 -8.69 22.42
N LEU A 46 -32.43 -9.11 21.16
CA LEU A 46 -33.64 -8.97 20.35
C LEU A 46 -34.69 -10.04 20.70
N SER A 47 -34.27 -11.29 20.91
CA SER A 47 -35.18 -12.43 21.09
C SER A 47 -35.64 -12.68 22.53
N LYS A 48 -34.95 -12.12 23.54
CA LYS A 48 -35.32 -12.35 24.95
C LYS A 48 -36.64 -11.66 25.31
N PHE A 49 -37.61 -12.43 25.80
CA PHE A 49 -38.92 -11.94 26.25
C PHE A 49 -38.86 -11.10 27.53
N SER A 50 -37.86 -11.34 28.39
CA SER A 50 -37.69 -10.68 29.70
C SER A 50 -37.22 -9.21 29.65
N ILE A 51 -36.95 -8.66 28.46
CA ILE A 51 -36.44 -7.29 28.28
C ILE A 51 -37.60 -6.32 28.03
N GLY A 52 -37.59 -5.16 28.69
CA GLY A 52 -38.62 -4.12 28.53
C GLY A 52 -38.69 -3.56 27.10
N ILE A 53 -39.87 -3.04 26.70
CA ILE A 53 -40.15 -2.53 25.33
C ILE A 53 -39.10 -1.51 24.86
N TRP A 54 -38.72 -0.56 25.74
CA TRP A 54 -37.75 0.49 25.41
C TRP A 54 -36.37 -0.07 25.07
N GLN A 55 -35.89 -1.03 25.86
CA GLN A 55 -34.61 -1.69 25.63
C GLN A 55 -34.63 -2.50 24.33
N LYS A 56 -35.74 -3.19 24.01
CA LYS A 56 -35.88 -3.89 22.71
C LYS A 56 -35.80 -2.93 21.52
N ARG A 57 -36.45 -1.75 21.61
CA ARG A 57 -36.36 -0.71 20.57
C ARG A 57 -34.93 -0.20 20.40
N LEU A 58 -34.22 0.03 21.51
CA LEU A 58 -32.82 0.44 21.47
C LEU A 58 -31.94 -0.60 20.76
N TRP A 59 -32.02 -1.88 21.15
CA TRP A 59 -31.23 -2.95 20.51
C TRP A 59 -31.57 -3.14 19.03
N ARG A 60 -32.84 -2.97 18.66
CA ARG A 60 -33.27 -2.97 17.24
C ARG A 60 -32.62 -1.83 16.47
N LEU A 61 -32.67 -0.61 17.01
CA LEU A 61 -32.06 0.57 16.38
C LEU A 61 -30.54 0.41 16.27
N THR A 62 -29.86 -0.05 17.33
CA THR A 62 -28.42 -0.34 17.31
C THR A 62 -28.07 -1.35 16.22
N THR A 63 -28.87 -2.42 16.07
CA THR A 63 -28.65 -3.45 15.03
C THR A 63 -28.78 -2.86 13.63
N VAL A 64 -29.86 -2.09 13.38
CA VAL A 64 -30.09 -1.44 12.09
C VAL A 64 -28.95 -0.48 11.74
N ILE A 65 -28.52 0.36 12.68
CA ILE A 65 -27.41 1.29 12.47
C ILE A 65 -26.11 0.54 12.19
N LEU A 66 -25.79 -0.49 12.97
CA LEU A 66 -24.55 -1.25 12.82
C LEU A 66 -24.48 -1.93 11.44
N VAL A 67 -25.56 -2.60 11.02
CA VAL A 67 -25.64 -3.27 9.72
C VAL A 67 -25.58 -2.24 8.58
N SER A 68 -26.32 -1.14 8.69
CA SER A 68 -26.33 -0.08 7.67
C SER A 68 -24.94 0.55 7.51
N CYS A 69 -24.24 0.82 8.61
CA CYS A 69 -22.87 1.32 8.60
C CYS A 69 -21.92 0.33 7.92
N GLY A 70 -22.06 -0.98 8.20
CA GLY A 70 -21.28 -2.03 7.55
C GLY A 70 -21.50 -2.08 6.04
N VAL A 71 -22.76 -1.98 5.59
CA VAL A 71 -23.10 -1.95 4.15
C VAL A 71 -22.54 -0.71 3.47
N ILE A 72 -22.75 0.48 4.06
CA ILE A 72 -22.23 1.75 3.53
C ILE A 72 -20.70 1.68 3.42
N SER A 73 -20.02 1.20 4.47
CA SER A 73 -18.58 1.00 4.46
C SER A 73 -18.13 0.07 3.33
N GLY A 74 -18.82 -1.06 3.13
CA GLY A 74 -18.54 -1.98 2.03
C GLY A 74 -18.70 -1.33 0.65
N VAL A 75 -19.77 -0.56 0.45
CA VAL A 75 -20.03 0.18 -0.80
C VAL A 75 -18.95 1.22 -1.08
N LEU A 76 -18.47 1.93 -0.05
CA LEU A 76 -17.37 2.89 -0.20
C LEU A 76 -16.04 2.19 -0.53
N ILE A 77 -15.76 1.03 0.08
CA ILE A 77 -14.54 0.25 -0.18
C ILE A 77 -14.52 -0.30 -1.61
N VAL A 78 -15.65 -0.78 -2.13
CA VAL A 78 -15.75 -1.34 -3.49
C VAL A 78 -15.52 -0.28 -4.56
N GLN A 79 -15.99 0.96 -4.33
CA GLN A 79 -15.83 2.06 -5.29
C GLN A 79 -14.47 2.74 -5.20
N ALA A 80 -13.73 2.54 -4.11
CA ALA A 80 -12.42 3.14 -3.93
C ALA A 80 -11.39 2.50 -4.87
N GLU A 81 -10.60 3.34 -5.56
CA GLU A 81 -9.55 2.87 -6.46
C GLU A 81 -8.44 2.11 -5.71
N THR A 82 -8.10 2.59 -4.50
CA THR A 82 -7.18 1.92 -3.57
C THR A 82 -7.67 2.13 -2.12
N TRP A 83 -7.19 1.28 -1.20
CA TRP A 83 -7.50 1.36 0.21
C TRP A 83 -6.26 1.09 1.06
N TRP A 84 -6.30 1.45 2.35
CA TRP A 84 -5.14 1.35 3.25
C TRP A 84 -4.53 -0.06 3.32
N THR A 85 -5.29 -1.10 2.99
CA THR A 85 -4.84 -2.50 2.94
C THR A 85 -3.84 -2.80 1.82
N LYS A 86 -3.65 -1.89 0.86
CA LYS A 86 -2.65 -2.00 -0.23
C LYS A 86 -1.25 -1.53 0.17
N TYR A 87 -1.07 -1.02 1.40
CA TYR A 87 0.24 -0.59 1.93
C TYR A 87 1.02 0.29 0.96
N SER A 88 2.13 -0.21 0.43
CA SER A 88 3.04 0.52 -0.46
C SER A 88 2.49 0.71 -1.87
N ASP A 89 1.51 -0.10 -2.25
CA ASP A 89 0.89 -0.09 -3.58
C ASP A 89 -0.35 0.82 -3.59
N TYR A 90 -0.68 1.43 -2.45
CA TYR A 90 -1.77 2.41 -2.31
C TYR A 90 -1.63 3.58 -3.30
N TYR A 91 -0.39 3.99 -3.57
CA TYR A 91 -0.06 5.12 -4.43
C TYR A 91 0.17 4.74 -5.91
N ASN A 92 -0.01 3.46 -6.28
CA ASN A 92 0.22 3.02 -7.65
C ASN A 92 -0.71 3.72 -8.66
N ALA A 93 -1.94 4.06 -8.23
CA ALA A 93 -2.90 4.81 -9.04
C ALA A 93 -2.34 6.19 -9.44
N ASP A 94 -1.96 6.99 -8.45
CA ASP A 94 -1.42 8.33 -8.67
C ASP A 94 -0.13 8.30 -9.49
N VAL A 95 0.78 7.39 -9.15
CA VAL A 95 2.06 7.20 -9.87
C VAL A 95 1.82 6.80 -11.32
N ALA A 96 0.91 5.86 -11.58
CA ALA A 96 0.57 5.45 -12.94
C ALA A 96 -0.06 6.59 -13.74
N ASN A 97 -0.97 7.35 -13.14
CA ASN A 97 -1.60 8.50 -13.80
C ASN A 97 -0.58 9.55 -14.25
N ILE A 98 0.44 9.82 -13.43
CA ILE A 98 1.50 10.76 -13.80
C ILE A 98 2.37 10.22 -14.95
N ILE A 99 2.75 8.94 -14.89
CA ILE A 99 3.58 8.31 -15.92
C ILE A 99 2.83 8.22 -17.26
N ASN A 100 1.56 7.84 -17.23
CA ASN A 100 0.73 7.64 -18.43
C ASN A 100 0.47 8.94 -19.21
N GLN A 101 0.59 10.12 -18.57
CA GLN A 101 0.46 11.41 -19.26
C GLN A 101 1.64 11.71 -20.21
N SER A 102 2.76 11.01 -20.06
CA SER A 102 3.94 11.23 -20.89
C SER A 102 3.82 10.54 -22.26
N PRO A 103 4.35 11.14 -23.35
CA PRO A 103 4.27 10.57 -24.69
C PRO A 103 5.07 9.27 -24.86
N ALA A 104 6.32 9.24 -24.40
CA ALA A 104 7.20 8.08 -24.49
C ALA A 104 7.96 7.86 -23.16
N PRO A 105 7.28 7.38 -22.10
CA PRO A 105 7.88 7.22 -20.78
C PRO A 105 8.69 5.94 -20.63
N LEU A 106 9.88 6.07 -20.03
CA LEU A 106 10.68 4.97 -19.51
C LEU A 106 10.69 5.02 -17.98
N VAL A 107 10.28 3.93 -17.33
CA VAL A 107 10.34 3.81 -15.87
C VAL A 107 11.50 2.90 -15.48
N LEU A 108 12.45 3.48 -14.76
CA LEU A 108 13.59 2.80 -14.16
C LEU A 108 13.30 2.48 -12.70
N SER A 109 13.57 1.26 -12.29
CA SER A 109 13.49 0.91 -10.86
C SER A 109 14.41 -0.24 -10.50
N ASP A 110 15.04 -0.12 -9.33
CA ASP A 110 15.82 -1.17 -8.67
C ASP A 110 14.98 -1.93 -7.61
N SER A 111 13.68 -1.63 -7.54
CA SER A 111 12.80 -2.19 -6.53
C SER A 111 12.40 -3.63 -6.85
N THR A 112 11.76 -4.29 -5.88
CA THR A 112 11.40 -5.70 -5.99
C THR A 112 10.34 -5.91 -7.08
N HIS A 113 10.55 -6.94 -7.92
CA HIS A 113 9.70 -7.27 -9.08
C HIS A 113 8.18 -7.25 -8.77
N ASN A 114 7.78 -7.70 -7.58
CA ASN A 114 6.37 -7.72 -7.16
C ASN A 114 5.69 -6.34 -7.15
N ARG A 115 6.42 -5.28 -6.81
CA ARG A 115 5.86 -3.92 -6.70
C ARG A 115 5.71 -3.25 -8.05
N ILE A 116 6.65 -3.53 -8.95
CA ILE A 116 6.60 -3.00 -10.31
C ILE A 116 5.55 -3.76 -11.11
N LEU A 117 5.40 -5.06 -10.86
CA LEU A 117 4.33 -5.86 -11.44
C LEU A 117 2.93 -5.37 -11.01
N SER A 118 2.74 -4.96 -9.76
CA SER A 118 1.44 -4.40 -9.35
C SER A 118 1.18 -3.02 -9.98
N LEU A 119 2.23 -2.23 -10.21
CA LEU A 119 2.12 -0.96 -10.94
C LEU A 119 1.85 -1.16 -12.44
N SER A 120 2.46 -2.17 -13.08
CA SER A 120 2.35 -2.39 -14.53
C SER A 120 0.93 -2.64 -15.01
N HIS A 121 0.05 -3.16 -14.15
CA HIS A 121 -1.37 -3.33 -14.46
C HIS A 121 -2.14 -2.01 -14.63
N LYS A 122 -1.60 -0.89 -14.14
CA LYS A 122 -2.19 0.45 -14.29
C LYS A 122 -1.47 1.32 -15.33
N LEU A 123 -0.33 0.85 -15.85
CA LEU A 123 0.44 1.59 -16.85
C LEU A 123 -0.12 1.37 -18.25
N ASP A 124 -0.04 2.40 -19.08
CA ASP A 124 -0.40 2.29 -20.49
C ASP A 124 0.57 1.36 -21.24
N PRO A 125 0.14 0.69 -22.33
CA PRO A 125 1.02 -0.18 -23.13
C PRO A 125 2.24 0.51 -23.73
N LYS A 126 2.22 1.85 -23.84
CA LYS A 126 3.35 2.66 -24.32
C LYS A 126 4.48 2.81 -23.30
N VAL A 127 4.19 2.55 -22.02
CA VAL A 127 5.18 2.72 -20.94
C VAL A 127 6.16 1.57 -20.98
N GLN A 128 7.44 1.88 -21.13
CA GLN A 128 8.49 0.87 -21.04
C GLN A 128 9.04 0.79 -19.62
N LEU A 129 9.19 -0.46 -19.13
CA LEU A 129 9.72 -0.75 -17.81
C LEU A 129 11.12 -1.34 -17.95
N GLN A 130 12.11 -0.72 -17.31
CA GLN A 130 13.46 -1.26 -17.24
C GLN A 130 13.84 -1.55 -15.78
N LEU A 131 13.85 -2.86 -15.48
CA LEU A 131 14.14 -3.41 -14.17
C LEU A 131 15.65 -3.59 -14.01
N ILE A 132 16.22 -2.95 -13.00
CA ILE A 132 17.65 -3.07 -12.71
C ILE A 132 17.83 -3.92 -11.47
N LYS A 133 18.68 -4.94 -11.58
CA LYS A 133 18.99 -5.81 -10.45
C LYS A 133 19.70 -5.00 -9.37
N LYS A 134 19.06 -4.87 -8.21
CA LYS A 134 19.68 -4.21 -7.05
C LYS A 134 20.99 -4.90 -6.67
N ILE A 135 22.10 -4.17 -6.78
CA ILE A 135 23.41 -4.64 -6.38
C ILE A 135 23.57 -4.34 -4.89
N LYS A 136 23.83 -5.38 -4.09
CA LYS A 136 24.06 -5.25 -2.64
C LYS A 136 25.55 -5.04 -2.38
N ASN A 137 25.87 -4.35 -1.27
CA ASN A 137 27.22 -4.14 -0.76
C ASN A 137 28.15 -3.33 -1.70
N VAL A 138 27.59 -2.38 -2.44
CA VAL A 138 28.38 -1.44 -3.24
C VAL A 138 27.88 -0.03 -2.92
N SER A 139 28.80 0.93 -2.83
CA SER A 139 28.46 2.33 -2.58
C SER A 139 27.92 3.05 -3.82
N GLU A 140 28.17 2.50 -5.01
CA GLU A 140 27.87 3.11 -6.31
C GLU A 140 27.67 2.02 -7.39
N ILE A 141 26.74 2.22 -8.32
CA ILE A 141 26.56 1.30 -9.45
C ILE A 141 27.63 1.63 -10.51
N PRO A 142 28.50 0.68 -10.90
CA PRO A 142 29.48 0.91 -11.96
C PRO A 142 28.78 1.30 -13.27
N GLU A 143 29.40 2.20 -14.04
CA GLU A 143 28.85 2.72 -15.30
C GLU A 143 28.45 1.61 -16.29
N GLU A 144 29.24 0.54 -16.37
CA GLU A 144 28.96 -0.63 -17.23
C GLU A 144 27.62 -1.32 -16.91
N LYS A 145 27.18 -1.22 -15.65
CA LYS A 145 25.92 -1.82 -15.15
C LYS A 145 24.77 -0.82 -15.09
N LEU A 146 25.00 0.44 -15.47
CA LEU A 146 23.94 1.42 -15.58
C LEU A 146 23.05 1.12 -16.79
N PRO A 147 21.74 1.40 -16.69
CA PRO A 147 20.84 1.25 -17.82
C PRO A 147 21.28 2.19 -18.95
N LYS A 148 21.55 1.62 -20.12
CA LYS A 148 21.67 2.40 -21.36
C LYS A 148 20.28 2.86 -21.75
N VAL A 149 20.04 4.16 -21.69
CA VAL A 149 18.76 4.74 -22.08
C VAL A 149 18.83 5.17 -23.54
N SER A 150 17.90 4.66 -24.35
CA SER A 150 17.72 5.07 -25.75
C SER A 150 17.29 6.54 -25.85
N ALA A 151 17.71 7.24 -26.91
CA ALA A 151 17.27 8.61 -27.19
C ALA A 151 15.78 8.70 -27.60
N GLU A 152 15.12 7.55 -27.79
CA GLU A 152 13.70 7.47 -28.18
C GLU A 152 12.74 7.83 -27.03
N PHE A 153 13.21 7.80 -25.78
CA PHE A 153 12.38 8.13 -24.62
C PHE A 153 12.45 9.62 -24.31
N THR A 154 11.28 10.27 -24.35
CA THR A 154 11.15 11.69 -24.00
C THR A 154 11.24 11.90 -22.49
N ASP A 155 10.59 11.04 -21.72
CA ASP A 155 10.47 11.20 -20.28
C ASP A 155 11.04 9.98 -19.54
N ILE A 156 12.03 10.22 -18.68
CA ILE A 156 12.64 9.17 -17.86
C ILE A 156 12.19 9.35 -16.42
N PHE A 157 11.55 8.31 -15.88
CA PHE A 157 11.09 8.25 -14.51
C PHE A 157 11.95 7.28 -13.70
N VAL A 158 12.27 7.64 -12.46
CA VAL A 158 12.90 6.74 -11.49
C VAL A 158 11.95 6.53 -10.32
N LEU A 159 11.56 5.28 -10.09
CA LEU A 159 10.69 4.89 -8.98
C LEU A 159 11.50 4.31 -7.82
N GLU A 160 11.52 5.03 -6.71
CA GLU A 160 12.27 4.67 -5.51
C GLU A 160 11.38 4.43 -4.29
N ASN A 161 11.89 3.64 -3.35
CA ASN A 161 11.15 3.27 -2.15
C ASN A 161 12.03 3.29 -0.89
N ILE A 162 11.69 4.16 0.07
CA ILE A 162 12.37 4.27 1.37
C ILE A 162 11.82 3.18 2.31
N PRO A 163 12.68 2.46 3.07
CA PRO A 163 14.03 2.84 3.51
C PRO A 163 15.16 2.11 2.78
N SER A 164 14.90 1.57 1.58
CA SER A 164 15.96 1.00 0.75
C SER A 164 16.25 1.97 -0.39
N PRO A 165 16.87 3.14 -0.11
CA PRO A 165 17.15 4.14 -1.14
C PRO A 165 17.86 3.45 -2.31
N SER A 166 17.45 3.80 -3.52
CA SER A 166 18.10 3.27 -4.71
C SER A 166 19.46 3.94 -4.84
N LEU A 167 20.46 3.19 -5.29
CA LEU A 167 21.72 3.79 -5.76
C LEU A 167 21.61 4.22 -7.23
N LEU A 168 20.47 3.92 -7.87
CA LEU A 168 20.24 4.14 -9.28
C LEU A 168 20.22 5.62 -9.62
N ARG A 169 19.39 6.42 -8.94
CA ARG A 169 19.35 7.87 -9.15
C ARG A 169 20.72 8.53 -8.91
N PRO A 170 21.38 8.39 -7.75
CA PRO A 170 22.66 9.07 -7.51
C PRO A 170 23.76 8.63 -8.47
N SER A 171 23.82 7.33 -8.86
CA SER A 171 24.79 6.88 -9.86
C SER A 171 24.49 7.44 -11.26
N MET A 172 23.22 7.57 -11.65
CA MET A 172 22.86 8.19 -12.93
C MET A 172 23.13 9.70 -12.97
N GLU A 173 22.94 10.41 -11.85
CA GLU A 173 23.25 11.85 -11.76
C GLU A 173 24.75 12.11 -11.90
N LYS A 174 25.59 11.24 -11.33
CA LYS A 174 27.05 11.39 -11.36
C LYS A 174 27.67 10.97 -12.70
N HIS A 175 27.24 9.85 -13.27
CA HIS A 175 27.88 9.27 -14.46
C HIS A 175 27.30 9.79 -15.78
N ASN A 176 25.99 10.09 -15.83
CA ASN A 176 25.30 10.41 -17.09
C ASN A 176 24.86 11.88 -17.18
N ASN A 177 25.34 12.75 -16.26
CA ASN A 177 24.97 14.16 -16.14
C ASN A 177 23.44 14.42 -16.15
N TYR A 178 22.66 13.44 -15.69
CA TYR A 178 21.22 13.59 -15.54
C TYR A 178 20.89 14.37 -14.28
N LYS A 179 19.82 15.16 -14.31
CA LYS A 179 19.24 15.79 -13.13
C LYS A 179 17.83 15.29 -12.96
N PHE A 180 17.47 14.86 -11.76
CA PHE A 180 16.12 14.38 -11.46
C PHE A 180 15.40 15.32 -10.51
N ASN A 181 14.16 15.66 -10.85
CA ASN A 181 13.25 16.41 -9.99
C ASN A 181 12.24 15.46 -9.35
N LEU A 182 11.98 15.65 -8.06
CA LEU A 182 10.93 14.92 -7.35
C LEU A 182 9.57 15.43 -7.82
N ILE A 183 8.74 14.53 -8.35
CA ILE A 183 7.40 14.87 -8.86
C ILE A 183 6.28 14.26 -8.03
N TYR A 184 6.58 13.22 -7.24
CA TYR A 184 5.59 12.62 -6.35
C TYR A 184 6.24 12.04 -5.09
N GLU A 185 5.61 12.29 -3.95
CA GLU A 185 5.98 11.72 -2.65
C GLU A 185 4.74 11.15 -1.94
N GLY A 186 4.69 9.83 -1.81
CA GLY A 186 3.65 9.12 -1.06
C GLY A 186 4.16 8.65 0.30
N ASN A 187 3.54 9.09 1.39
CA ASN A 187 3.90 8.70 2.75
C ASN A 187 3.18 7.41 3.19
N ILE A 188 3.89 6.29 3.16
CA ILE A 188 3.39 5.04 3.73
C ILE A 188 3.53 5.17 5.25
N GLY A 189 2.41 5.45 5.94
CA GLY A 189 2.33 5.94 7.33
C GLY A 189 3.06 5.16 8.44
N PHE A 190 3.77 4.08 8.15
CA PHE A 190 4.52 3.30 9.12
C PHE A 190 6.02 3.27 8.79
N LYS A 191 6.86 3.68 9.76
CA LYS A 191 8.35 3.75 9.71
C LYS A 191 8.95 4.68 8.64
N LYS A 192 8.36 5.86 8.38
CA LYS A 192 8.86 6.85 7.40
C LYS A 192 9.12 6.26 6.01
N ARG A 193 8.35 5.23 5.64
CA ARG A 193 8.45 4.63 4.30
C ARG A 193 7.80 5.58 3.30
N LYS A 194 8.48 5.79 2.18
CA LYS A 194 8.02 6.71 1.14
C LYS A 194 8.12 6.04 -0.21
N VAL A 195 7.13 6.28 -1.05
CA VAL A 195 7.22 6.05 -2.49
C VAL A 195 7.61 7.37 -3.11
N LEU A 196 8.70 7.39 -3.86
CA LEU A 196 9.20 8.58 -4.53
C LEU A 196 9.23 8.33 -6.02
N LEU A 197 8.62 9.25 -6.78
CA LEU A 197 8.73 9.27 -8.23
C LEU A 197 9.56 10.49 -8.61
N TRP A 198 10.61 10.24 -9.36
CA TRP A 198 11.49 11.25 -9.89
C TRP A 198 11.37 11.31 -11.41
N LYS A 199 11.47 12.49 -11.98
CA LYS A 199 11.49 12.71 -13.43
C LYS A 199 12.81 13.36 -13.83
N LYS A 200 13.44 12.89 -14.89
CA LYS A 200 14.62 13.53 -15.48
C LYS A 200 14.24 14.92 -16.02
N ASN A 201 15.08 15.91 -15.75
CA ASN A 201 15.03 17.23 -16.36
C ASN A 201 15.72 17.22 -17.73
N ASP A 202 15.17 18.01 -18.65
CA ASP A 202 15.82 18.35 -19.92
C ASP A 202 17.13 19.13 -19.70
#